data_AF-B3RYB1-F1
#
_entry.id   AF-B3RYB1-F1
#
_cell.length_a   1.000
_cell.length_b   1.000
_cell.length_c   1.000
_cell.angle_alpha   90.00
_cell.angle_beta   90.00
_cell.angle_gamma   90.00
#
_symmetry.space_group_name_H-M   'P 1'
#
loop_
_entity.id
_entity.type
_entity.pdbx_description
1 polymer ?
#
loop_
_entity_poly.entity_id
_entity_poly.type
_entity_poly.pdbx_seq_one_letter_code
_entity_poly.pdbx_strand_id
1 'polypeptide(L)'
;IRTRTSLNEVIATYTMGEVSMELIVRLAANHPLRTVIVETGQRIGVPIGQWRNWILQMTTFLSNQNGTIIDSLALWKRNIDKKFEGLEECMICFSVIHSSNLALPKLTCKTCKKKFHSTCLYKWFNTSNQSTCPLCRSLF
;
A
#
# COMPACT_ATOMS: atom_id res chain seq x y z
N ILE A 1 14.09 -9.11 -1.82
CA ILE A 1 13.50 -10.43 -1.50
C ILE A 1 14.48 -11.14 -0.57
N ARG A 2 13.99 -11.81 0.48
CA ARG A 2 14.78 -12.57 1.45
C ARG A 2 14.19 -13.98 1.56
N THR A 3 15.02 -14.99 1.80
CA THR A 3 14.57 -16.38 1.97
C THR A 3 14.96 -16.90 3.35
N ARG A 4 14.04 -17.60 4.03
CA ARG A 4 14.31 -18.32 5.26
C ARG A 4 14.06 -19.81 5.00
N THR A 5 15.12 -20.51 4.61
CA THR A 5 15.06 -21.93 4.21
C THR A 5 14.61 -22.83 5.35
N SER A 6 15.04 -22.57 6.59
CA SER A 6 14.61 -23.34 7.77
C SER A 6 13.10 -23.28 8.06
N LEU A 7 12.41 -22.25 7.57
CA LEU A 7 10.97 -22.06 7.74
C LEU A 7 10.18 -22.25 6.44
N ASN A 8 10.86 -22.57 5.33
CA ASN A 8 10.27 -22.60 3.99
C ASN A 8 9.54 -21.31 3.62
N GLU A 9 10.12 -20.15 3.97
CA GLU A 9 9.53 -18.83 3.73
C GLU A 9 10.31 -18.02 2.70
N VAL A 10 9.57 -17.29 1.86
CA VAL A 10 10.07 -16.23 1.00
C VAL A 10 9.42 -14.92 1.44
N ILE A 11 10.23 -13.93 1.75
CA ILE A 11 9.81 -12.61 2.22
C ILE A 11 10.11 -11.58 1.15
N ALA A 12 9.06 -10.92 0.67
CA ALA A 12 9.16 -9.78 -0.24
C ALA A 12 8.84 -8.50 0.53
N THR A 13 9.72 -7.51 0.41
CA THR A 13 9.52 -6.18 0.99
C THR A 13 9.47 -5.19 -0.16
N TYR A 14 8.40 -4.42 -0.22
CA TYR A 14 8.22 -3.30 -1.13
C TYR A 14 8.40 -2.00 -0.35
N THR A 15 9.29 -1.12 -0.80
CA THR A 15 9.60 0.15 -0.12
C THR A 15 9.18 1.34 -0.99
N MET A 16 8.59 2.35 -0.37
CA MET A 16 8.26 3.63 -1.01
C MET A 16 8.45 4.77 0.00
N GLY A 17 9.48 5.59 -0.23
CA GLY A 17 9.93 6.57 0.75
C GLY A 17 10.31 5.89 2.07
N GLU A 18 9.75 6.36 3.18
CA GLU A 18 9.99 5.82 4.53
C GLU A 18 9.09 4.64 4.90
N VAL A 19 8.19 4.22 4.01
CA VAL A 19 7.17 3.21 4.31
C VAL A 19 7.45 1.92 3.54
N SER A 20 7.23 0.77 4.19
CA SER A 20 7.39 -0.55 3.58
C SER A 20 6.17 -1.45 3.74
N MET A 21 5.84 -2.20 2.70
CA MET A 21 4.89 -3.33 2.74
C MET A 21 5.66 -4.63 2.70
N GLU A 22 5.30 -5.58 3.56
CA GLU A 22 5.89 -6.91 3.57
C GLU A 22 4.86 -7.97 3.16
N LEU A 23 5.31 -8.94 2.38
CA LEU A 23 4.57 -10.12 1.98
C LEU A 23 5.43 -11.35 2.28
N ILE A 24 4.83 -12.36 2.89
CA ILE A 24 5.49 -13.60 3.26
C ILE A 24 4.75 -14.74 2.55
N VAL A 25 5.49 -15.50 1.75
CA VAL A 25 5.01 -16.72 1.09
C VAL A 25 5.62 -17.90 1.83
N ARG A 26 4.80 -18.71 2.48
CA ARG A 26 5.24 -19.90 3.23
C ARG A 26 4.78 -21.17 2.52
N LEU A 27 5.73 -22.03 2.20
CA LEU A 27 5.46 -23.38 1.70
C LEU A 27 5.28 -24.32 2.90
N ALA A 28 4.27 -25.19 2.83
CA ALA A 28 4.08 -26.22 3.83
C ALA A 28 5.20 -27.27 3.76
N ALA A 29 5.50 -27.94 4.88
CA ALA A 29 6.51 -29.00 4.93
C ALA A 29 6.21 -30.18 3.97
N ASN A 30 4.94 -30.42 3.65
CA ASN A 30 4.47 -31.45 2.73
C ASN A 30 4.01 -30.88 1.37
N HIS A 31 4.48 -29.69 0.98
CA HIS A 31 4.22 -29.14 -0.35
C HIS A 31 4.65 -30.14 -1.45
N PRO A 32 3.83 -30.39 -2.50
CA PRO A 32 2.65 -29.64 -2.93
C PRO A 32 1.30 -30.08 -2.34
N LEU A 33 1.26 -31.06 -1.41
CA LEU A 33 0.00 -31.61 -0.90
C LEU A 33 -0.83 -30.61 -0.09
N ARG A 34 -0.18 -29.61 0.52
CA ARG A 34 -0.84 -28.51 1.22
C ARG A 34 -0.60 -27.20 0.48
N THR A 35 -1.64 -26.37 0.46
CA THR A 35 -1.63 -25.07 -0.22
C THR A 35 -0.57 -24.14 0.35
N VAL A 36 -0.08 -23.26 -0.51
CA VAL A 36 0.85 -22.20 -0.13
C VAL A 36 0.11 -21.17 0.71
N ILE A 37 0.75 -20.72 1.80
CA ILE A 37 0.20 -19.68 2.67
C ILE A 37 0.82 -18.34 2.26
N VAL A 38 -0.03 -17.34 2.00
CA VAL A 38 0.40 -15.97 1.71
C VAL A 38 -0.03 -15.07 2.87
N GLU A 39 0.94 -14.65 3.68
CA GLU A 39 0.78 -13.73 4.80
C GLU A 39 1.24 -12.33 4.40
N THR A 40 0.65 -11.29 5.00
CA THR A 40 1.01 -9.90 4.71
C THR A 40 1.27 -9.15 5.99
N GLY A 41 2.28 -8.27 5.96
CA GLY A 41 2.52 -7.28 7.00
C GLY A 41 1.55 -6.09 6.90
N GLN A 42 2.05 -4.89 7.18
CA GLN A 42 1.22 -3.69 7.16
C GLN A 42 0.72 -3.34 5.75
N ARG A 43 -0.59 -3.06 5.64
CA ARG A 43 -1.27 -2.59 4.44
C ARG A 43 -1.26 -1.06 4.41
N ILE A 44 -0.77 -0.47 3.33
CA ILE A 44 -0.65 0.98 3.17
C ILE A 44 -1.46 1.46 1.97
N GLY A 45 -2.35 2.43 2.17
CA GLY A 45 -3.11 3.08 1.08
C GLY A 45 -4.08 2.21 0.25
N VAL A 46 -4.03 0.88 0.38
CA VAL A 46 -4.88 -0.08 -0.36
C VAL A 46 -6.10 -0.44 0.48
N PRO A 47 -7.36 -0.34 0.02
CA PRO A 47 -8.52 -0.82 0.77
C PRO A 47 -8.46 -2.31 1.13
N ILE A 48 -9.03 -2.73 2.26
CA ILE A 48 -8.96 -4.12 2.75
C ILE A 48 -9.50 -5.15 1.74
N GLY A 49 -10.60 -4.83 1.04
CA GLY A 49 -11.18 -5.73 0.03
C GLY A 49 -10.25 -5.92 -1.18
N GLN A 50 -9.67 -4.82 -1.69
CA GLN A 50 -8.70 -4.88 -2.79
C GLN A 50 -7.45 -5.68 -2.39
N TRP A 51 -6.96 -5.48 -1.16
CA TRP A 51 -5.83 -6.23 -0.63
C TRP A 51 -6.14 -7.72 -0.54
N ARG A 52 -7.27 -8.10 0.07
CA ARG A 52 -7.72 -9.50 0.14
C ARG A 52 -7.84 -10.15 -1.24
N ASN A 53 -8.33 -9.41 -2.24
CA ASN A 53 -8.41 -9.90 -3.62
C ASN A 53 -7.03 -10.19 -4.21
N TRP A 54 -6.03 -9.33 -3.98
CA TRP A 54 -4.67 -9.60 -4.43
C TRP A 54 -4.09 -10.84 -3.76
N ILE A 55 -4.28 -11.01 -2.45
CA ILE A 55 -3.79 -12.19 -1.73
C ILE A 55 -4.48 -13.46 -2.22
N LEU A 56 -5.80 -13.42 -2.43
CA LEU A 56 -6.53 -14.54 -2.99
C LEU A 56 -6.01 -14.93 -4.38
N GLN A 57 -5.79 -13.94 -5.27
CA GLN A 57 -5.23 -14.18 -6.60
C GLN A 57 -3.86 -14.85 -6.53
N MET A 58 -2.98 -14.39 -5.64
CA MET A 58 -1.66 -15.00 -5.45
C MET A 58 -1.76 -16.43 -4.93
N THR A 59 -2.58 -16.68 -3.92
CA THR A 59 -2.78 -18.02 -3.35
C THR A 59 -3.33 -19.00 -4.38
N THR A 60 -4.31 -18.58 -5.18
CA THR A 60 -4.88 -19.38 -6.27
C THR A 60 -3.85 -19.67 -7.36
N PHE A 61 -3.07 -18.66 -7.77
CA PHE A 61 -2.03 -18.80 -8.79
C PHE A 61 -0.95 -19.81 -8.37
N LEU A 62 -0.48 -19.72 -7.12
CA LEU A 62 0.54 -20.60 -6.56
C LEU A 62 0.05 -22.02 -6.29
N SER A 63 -1.22 -22.19 -5.92
CA SER A 63 -1.76 -23.52 -5.56
C SER A 63 -2.32 -24.29 -6.75
N ASN A 64 -2.86 -23.61 -7.77
CA ASN A 64 -3.71 -24.25 -8.78
C ASN A 64 -3.25 -24.04 -10.23
N GLN A 65 -2.27 -23.16 -10.50
CA GLN A 65 -1.90 -22.77 -11.87
C GLN A 65 -0.42 -23.05 -12.19
N ASN A 66 0.24 -23.90 -11.41
CA ASN A 66 1.68 -24.18 -11.52
C ASN A 66 2.54 -22.89 -11.60
N GLY A 67 2.08 -21.81 -10.95
CA GLY A 67 2.76 -20.53 -10.95
C GLY A 67 4.01 -20.55 -10.08
N THR A 68 5.04 -19.81 -10.47
CA THR A 68 6.24 -19.67 -9.64
C THR A 68 6.03 -18.61 -8.55
N ILE A 69 6.75 -18.73 -7.43
CA ILE A 69 6.77 -17.69 -6.39
C ILE A 69 7.20 -16.34 -7.00
N ILE A 70 8.20 -16.34 -7.89
CA ILE A 70 8.70 -15.12 -8.52
C ILE A 70 7.63 -14.42 -9.36
N ASP A 71 6.87 -15.15 -10.17
CA ASP A 71 5.80 -14.57 -11.00
C ASP A 71 4.68 -13.98 -10.14
N SER A 72 4.34 -14.67 -9.05
CA SER A 72 3.36 -14.19 -8.08
C SER A 72 3.83 -12.89 -7.41
N LEU A 73 5.10 -12.83 -6.98
CA LEU A 73 5.70 -11.61 -6.42
C LEU A 73 5.77 -10.48 -7.44
N ALA A 74 6.05 -10.79 -8.71
CA ALA A 74 6.06 -9.81 -9.79
C ALA A 74 4.65 -9.24 -10.05
N LEU A 75 3.61 -10.07 -10.00
CA LEU A 75 2.21 -9.63 -10.09
C LEU A 75 1.83 -8.71 -8.91
N TRP A 76 2.20 -9.10 -7.69
CA TRP A 76 2.00 -8.30 -6.49
C TRP A 76 2.66 -6.93 -6.59
N LYS A 77 3.94 -6.89 -7.00
CA LYS A 77 4.66 -5.64 -7.25
C LYS A 77 3.94 -4.78 -8.30
N ARG A 78 3.53 -5.34 -9.44
CA ARG A 78 2.81 -4.62 -10.50
C ARG A 78 1.51 -3.98 -9.98
N ASN A 79 0.76 -4.72 -9.18
CA ASN A 79 -0.48 -4.24 -8.58
C ASN A 79 -0.23 -3.06 -7.62
N ILE A 80 0.85 -3.13 -6.84
CA ILE A 80 1.29 -2.03 -5.99
C ILE A 80 1.74 -0.84 -6.83
N ASP A 81 2.67 -1.03 -7.78
CA ASP A 81 3.17 0.05 -8.64
C ASP A 81 2.01 0.81 -9.30
N LYS A 82 1.06 0.08 -9.91
CA LYS A 82 -0.14 0.65 -10.54
C LYS A 82 -1.06 1.36 -9.55
N LYS A 83 -1.10 0.94 -8.28
CA LYS A 83 -1.91 1.60 -7.26
C LYS A 83 -1.36 2.98 -6.89
N PHE A 84 -0.04 3.11 -6.90
CA PHE A 84 0.65 4.34 -6.51
C PHE A 84 1.04 5.22 -7.69
N GLU A 85 0.95 4.71 -8.92
CA GLU A 85 1.13 5.45 -10.15
C GLU A 85 0.23 6.70 -10.20
N GLY A 86 0.85 7.86 -10.46
CA GLY A 86 0.14 9.14 -10.59
C GLY A 86 -0.44 9.71 -9.30
N LEU A 87 -0.14 9.13 -8.12
CA LEU A 87 -0.56 9.73 -6.85
C LEU A 87 0.29 10.96 -6.52
N GLU A 88 -0.36 12.10 -6.43
CA GLU A 88 0.25 13.34 -5.95
C GLU A 88 0.48 13.31 -4.43
N GLU A 89 1.52 14.00 -3.98
CA GLU A 89 1.82 14.21 -2.58
C GLU A 89 0.89 15.22 -1.90
N CYS A 90 0.81 15.13 -0.57
CA CYS A 90 0.14 16.13 0.25
C CYS A 90 0.94 17.44 0.27
N MET A 91 0.30 18.56 -0.05
CA MET A 91 0.97 19.88 -0.09
C MET A 91 1.29 20.50 1.28
N ILE A 92 0.99 19.81 2.39
CA ILE A 92 1.35 20.26 3.74
C ILE A 92 2.58 19.52 4.27
N CYS A 93 2.64 18.19 4.06
CA CYS A 93 3.72 17.35 4.60
C CYS A 93 4.64 16.77 3.53
N PHE A 94 4.40 17.07 2.24
CA PHE A 94 5.21 16.63 1.10
C PHE A 94 5.42 15.11 1.04
N SER A 95 4.35 14.36 1.36
CA SER A 95 4.36 12.90 1.30
C SER A 95 3.09 12.35 0.68
N VAL A 96 3.23 11.26 -0.08
CA VAL A 96 2.11 10.46 -0.60
C VAL A 96 1.48 9.63 0.53
N ILE A 97 2.28 9.19 1.51
CA ILE A 97 1.79 8.41 2.66
C ILE A 97 2.03 9.20 3.95
N HIS A 98 0.96 9.46 4.69
CA HIS A 98 1.08 10.14 5.97
C HIS A 98 1.81 9.24 6.99
N SER A 99 2.82 9.77 7.66
CA SER A 99 3.73 9.00 8.52
C SER A 99 3.05 8.31 9.71
N SER A 100 2.01 8.93 10.29
CA SER A 100 1.38 8.38 11.51
C SER A 100 0.23 7.40 11.28
N ASN A 101 -0.45 7.47 10.13
CA ASN A 101 -1.70 6.71 9.90
C ASN A 101 -1.74 6.04 8.52
N LEU A 102 -0.66 6.14 7.75
CA LEU A 102 -0.47 5.49 6.45
C LEU A 102 -1.55 5.85 5.41
N ALA A 103 -2.23 6.99 5.61
CA ALA A 103 -3.29 7.46 4.73
C ALA A 103 -2.73 8.13 3.47
N LEU A 104 -3.51 8.09 2.39
CA LEU A 104 -3.24 8.80 1.14
C LEU A 104 -3.89 10.18 1.13
N PRO A 105 -3.35 11.17 0.38
CA PRO A 105 -3.94 12.49 0.25
C PRO A 105 -5.18 12.41 -0.65
N LYS A 106 -6.36 12.31 -0.03
CA LYS A 106 -7.65 12.15 -0.73
C LYS A 106 -8.42 13.46 -0.87
N LEU A 107 -8.15 14.46 -0.03
CA LEU A 107 -8.86 15.74 -0.07
C LEU A 107 -8.23 16.62 -1.14
N THR A 108 -9.05 17.17 -2.02
CA THR A 108 -8.59 17.97 -3.16
C THR A 108 -9.25 19.35 -3.12
N CYS A 109 -8.46 20.42 -3.19
CA CYS A 109 -9.02 21.77 -3.27
C CYS A 109 -9.80 21.94 -4.58
N LYS A 110 -11.03 22.47 -4.50
CA LYS A 110 -11.88 22.68 -5.68
C LYS A 110 -11.31 23.72 -6.65
N THR A 111 -10.54 24.70 -6.15
CA THR A 111 -9.92 25.77 -6.94
C THR A 111 -8.58 25.35 -7.55
N CYS A 112 -7.56 25.10 -6.72
CA CYS A 112 -6.20 24.84 -7.21
C CYS A 112 -5.90 23.36 -7.51
N LYS A 113 -6.85 22.46 -7.26
CA LYS A 113 -6.77 21.00 -7.49
C LYS A 113 -5.65 20.27 -6.74
N LYS A 114 -4.94 20.92 -5.82
CA LYS A 114 -3.92 20.29 -4.98
C LYS A 114 -4.49 19.38 -3.91
N LYS A 115 -3.75 18.33 -3.56
CA LYS A 115 -4.17 17.26 -2.65
C LYS A 115 -3.60 17.40 -1.25
N PHE A 116 -4.36 16.88 -0.29
CA PHE A 116 -4.04 16.94 1.13
C PHE A 116 -4.47 15.65 1.84
N HIS A 117 -3.69 15.22 2.84
CA HIS A 117 -4.17 14.27 3.83
C HIS A 117 -5.26 14.91 4.67
N SER A 118 -6.26 14.11 5.04
CA SER A 118 -7.32 14.52 5.95
C SER A 118 -6.76 15.10 7.25
N THR A 119 -5.83 14.40 7.89
CA THR A 119 -5.17 14.84 9.13
C THR A 119 -4.39 16.14 8.98
N CYS A 120 -3.63 16.30 7.91
CA CYS A 120 -2.89 17.54 7.66
C CYS A 120 -3.82 18.73 7.47
N LEU A 121 -4.87 18.57 6.67
CA LEU A 121 -5.80 19.65 6.37
C LEU A 121 -6.65 20.04 7.59
N TYR A 122 -7.14 19.06 8.36
CA TYR A 122 -7.86 19.35 9.61
C TYR A 122 -6.99 20.07 10.62
N LYS A 123 -5.71 19.66 10.77
CA LYS A 123 -4.76 20.39 11.62
C LYS A 123 -4.60 21.84 11.15
N TRP A 124 -4.47 22.06 9.84
CA TRP A 124 -4.38 23.40 9.27
C TRP A 124 -5.62 24.26 9.59
N PHE A 125 -6.83 23.73 9.41
CA PHE A 125 -8.06 24.46 9.72
C PHE A 125 -8.14 24.86 11.20
N ASN A 126 -7.79 23.93 12.09
CA ASN A 126 -7.80 24.19 13.52
C ASN A 126 -6.76 25.24 13.94
N THR A 127 -5.56 25.20 13.36
CA THR A 127 -4.48 26.15 13.69
C THR A 127 -4.70 27.54 13.07
N SER A 128 -5.29 27.61 11.88
CA SER A 128 -5.57 28.88 11.19
C SER A 128 -6.92 29.51 11.57
N ASN A 129 -7.77 28.77 12.28
CA ASN A 129 -9.15 29.12 12.60
C ASN A 129 -10.00 29.47 11.35
N GLN A 130 -9.67 28.85 10.21
CA GLN A 130 -10.36 29.05 8.93
C GLN A 130 -10.35 27.77 8.09
N SER A 131 -11.46 27.50 7.39
CA SER A 131 -11.59 26.36 6.47
C SER A 131 -11.10 26.68 5.05
N THR A 132 -9.94 27.34 4.93
CA THR A 132 -9.38 27.80 3.65
C THR A 132 -8.20 26.96 3.20
N CYS A 133 -8.06 26.80 1.88
CA CYS A 133 -6.95 26.06 1.28
C CYS A 133 -5.59 26.71 1.65
N PRO A 134 -4.59 25.93 2.13
CA PRO A 134 -3.27 26.46 2.49
C PRO A 134 -2.53 27.17 1.35
N LEU A 135 -2.85 26.84 0.09
CA LEU A 135 -2.15 27.36 -1.09
C LEU A 135 -2.86 28.55 -1.75
N CYS A 136 -4.16 28.42 -2.05
CA CYS A 136 -4.90 29.44 -2.80
C CYS A 136 -5.88 30.24 -1.93
N ARG A 137 -5.99 29.94 -0.63
CA ARG A 137 -6.88 30.60 0.33
C ARG A 137 -8.38 30.57 0.00
N SER A 138 -8.80 29.86 -1.05
CA SER A 138 -10.21 29.60 -1.33
C SER A 138 -10.83 28.76 -0.21
N LEU A 139 -12.12 28.95 0.06
CA LEU A 139 -12.89 28.07 0.94
C LEU A 139 -12.87 26.63 0.40
N PHE A 140 -12.65 25.65 1.28
CA PHE A 140 -12.43 24.25 0.91
C PHE A 140 -13.74 23.47 0.66
#